data_AF-A0A0L6WCP3-F1
#
_entry.id   AF-A0A0L6WCP3-F1
#
_cell.length_a   1.000
_cell.length_b   1.000
_cell.length_c   1.000
_cell.angle_alpha   90.00
_cell.angle_beta   90.00
_cell.angle_gamma   90.00
#
_symmetry.space_group_name_H-M   'P 1'
#
loop_
_entity.id
_entity.type
_entity.pdbx_description
1 polymer ?
#
loop_
_entity_poly.entity_id
_entity_poly.type
_entity_poly.pdbx_seq_one_letter_code
_entity_poly.pdbx_strand_id
1 'polypeptide(L)'
;MICNNAKPNEFAGVRVFAQYLKLALMVAHDCILAARVKQTHNADCHRQLAPFARGDMVYVSTKNFNYPKVFPKKLTPKYEGPCKITKDYGNSSFQVAISQNMKR
;
A
#
# COMPACT_ATOMS: atom_id res chain seq x y z
N MET A 1 4.16 -40.36 -34.57
CA MET A 1 4.96 -40.62 -33.35
C MET A 1 3.98 -41.14 -32.31
N ILE A 2 4.18 -42.38 -31.86
CA ILE A 2 3.19 -43.17 -31.14
C ILE A 2 3.11 -42.67 -29.68
N CYS A 3 2.00 -42.05 -29.29
CA CYS A 3 1.65 -41.94 -27.88
C CYS A 3 0.92 -43.23 -27.51
N ASN A 4 1.66 -44.15 -26.88
CA ASN A 4 1.12 -45.36 -26.27
C ASN A 4 -0.10 -45.00 -25.42
N ASN A 5 -1.23 -45.65 -25.71
CA ASN A 5 -2.43 -45.60 -24.89
C ASN A 5 -2.16 -46.40 -23.60
N ALA A 6 -1.37 -45.82 -22.70
CA ALA A 6 -1.05 -46.39 -21.40
C ALA A 6 -2.35 -46.61 -20.62
N LYS A 7 -2.49 -47.77 -19.96
CA LYS A 7 -3.69 -48.05 -19.18
C LYS A 7 -3.81 -47.00 -18.07
N PRO A 8 -5.02 -46.57 -17.67
CA PRO A 8 -5.20 -45.47 -16.71
C PRO A 8 -4.46 -45.66 -15.36
N ASN A 9 -4.09 -46.90 -15.02
CA ASN A 9 -3.41 -47.26 -13.78
C ASN A 9 -1.87 -47.40 -13.89
N GLU A 10 -1.29 -47.17 -15.06
CA GLU A 10 0.12 -47.50 -15.34
C GLU A 10 1.11 -46.48 -14.71
N PHE A 11 0.72 -45.21 -14.57
CA PHE A 11 1.56 -44.14 -14.02
C PHE A 11 0.80 -43.25 -13.02
N ALA A 12 0.39 -43.82 -11.89
CA ALA A 12 -0.37 -43.09 -10.87
C ALA A 12 0.35 -41.84 -10.33
N GLY A 13 1.65 -41.93 -10.05
CA GLY A 13 2.42 -40.80 -9.51
C GLY A 13 2.52 -39.61 -10.47
N VAL A 14 2.73 -39.86 -11.76
CA VAL A 14 2.81 -38.82 -12.80
C VAL A 14 1.47 -38.11 -12.97
N ARG A 15 0.36 -38.86 -12.89
CA ARG A 15 -1.00 -38.29 -12.95
C ARG A 15 -1.28 -37.36 -11.77
N VAL A 16 -0.94 -37.81 -10.57
CA VAL A 16 -1.10 -37.03 -9.34
C VAL A 16 -0.29 -35.73 -9.42
N PHE A 17 0.97 -35.81 -9.87
CA PHE A 17 1.81 -34.62 -10.07
C PHE A 17 1.22 -33.65 -11.12
N ALA A 18 0.75 -34.16 -12.25
CA ALA A 18 0.11 -33.33 -13.27
C ALA A 18 -1.19 -32.67 -12.77
N GLN A 19 -1.96 -33.34 -11.91
CA GLN A 19 -3.14 -32.77 -11.26
C GLN A 19 -2.76 -31.65 -10.29
N TYR A 20 -1.72 -31.83 -9.48
CA TYR A 20 -1.20 -30.78 -8.61
C TYR A 20 -0.73 -29.56 -9.39
N LEU A 21 -0.02 -29.76 -10.50
CA LEU A 21 0.40 -28.67 -11.38
C LEU A 21 -0.79 -27.89 -11.94
N LYS A 22 -1.82 -28.59 -12.43
CA LYS A 22 -3.04 -27.96 -12.93
C LYS A 22 -3.75 -27.15 -11.84
N LEU A 23 -3.88 -27.72 -10.65
CA LEU A 23 -4.48 -27.04 -9.50
C LEU A 23 -3.67 -25.78 -9.12
N ALA A 24 -2.35 -25.90 -9.02
CA ALA A 24 -1.48 -24.77 -8.68
C ALA A 24 -1.60 -23.63 -9.70
N LEU A 25 -1.71 -23.97 -10.99
CA LEU A 25 -1.89 -23.00 -12.06
C LEU A 25 -3.26 -22.31 -11.99
N MET A 26 -4.33 -23.07 -11.70
CA MET A 26 -5.66 -22.50 -11.47
C MET A 26 -5.67 -21.54 -10.27
N VAL A 27 -5.09 -21.95 -9.15
CA VAL A 27 -4.98 -21.11 -7.93
C VAL A 27 -4.17 -19.85 -8.21
N ALA A 28 -3.04 -19.96 -8.92
CA ALA A 28 -2.22 -18.80 -9.27
C ALA A 28 -3.01 -17.79 -10.12
N HIS A 29 -3.80 -18.28 -11.09
CA HIS A 29 -4.63 -17.44 -11.92
C HIS A 29 -5.71 -16.70 -11.10
N ASP A 30 -6.42 -17.42 -10.22
CA ASP A 30 -7.44 -16.83 -9.35
C ASP A 30 -6.85 -15.78 -8.40
N CYS A 31 -5.64 -16.04 -7.86
CA CYS A 31 -4.90 -15.08 -7.06
C CYS A 31 -4.56 -13.80 -7.84
N ILE A 32 -4.14 -13.92 -9.10
CA ILE A 32 -3.83 -12.77 -9.97
C ILE A 32 -5.09 -11.95 -10.24
N LEU A 33 -6.21 -12.60 -10.55
CA LEU A 33 -7.50 -11.93 -10.76
C LEU A 33 -7.96 -11.20 -9.50
N ALA A 34 -7.92 -11.86 -8.34
CA ALA A 34 -8.29 -11.26 -7.06
C ALA A 34 -7.39 -10.07 -6.68
N ALA A 35 -6.07 -10.18 -6.94
CA ALA A 35 -5.13 -9.08 -6.72
C ALA A 35 -5.45 -7.89 -7.63
N ARG A 36 -5.76 -8.14 -8.90
CA ARG A 36 -6.13 -7.09 -9.86
C ARG A 36 -7.39 -6.35 -9.40
N VAL A 37 -8.44 -7.06 -8.99
CA VAL A 37 -9.68 -6.44 -8.48
C VAL A 37 -9.39 -5.53 -7.29
N LYS A 38 -8.55 -5.97 -6.34
CA LYS A 38 -8.15 -5.14 -5.18
C LYS A 38 -7.35 -3.92 -5.58
N GLN A 39 -6.42 -4.07 -6.52
CA GLN A 39 -5.61 -2.96 -7.03
C GLN A 39 -6.48 -1.94 -7.76
N THR A 40 -7.35 -2.39 -8.66
CA THR A 40 -8.31 -1.56 -9.38
C THR A 40 -9.23 -0.84 -8.41
N HIS A 41 -9.82 -1.54 -7.45
CA HIS A 41 -10.63 -0.91 -6.40
C HIS A 41 -9.84 0.17 -5.63
N ASN A 42 -8.61 -0.11 -5.21
CA ASN A 42 -7.81 0.88 -4.48
C ASN A 42 -7.33 2.05 -5.35
N ALA A 43 -7.17 1.84 -6.67
CA ALA A 43 -6.83 2.88 -7.62
C ALA A 43 -8.05 3.76 -7.97
N ASP A 44 -9.22 3.14 -8.11
CA ASP A 44 -10.50 3.77 -8.45
C ASP A 44 -11.19 4.38 -7.24
N CYS A 45 -10.88 3.90 -6.02
CA CYS A 45 -11.16 4.60 -4.78
C CYS A 45 -10.37 5.90 -4.79
N HIS A 46 -11.01 6.94 -5.34
CA HIS A 46 -10.54 8.30 -5.27
C HIS A 46 -10.19 8.59 -3.81
N ARG A 47 -9.00 9.16 -3.59
CA ARG A 47 -8.63 9.65 -2.26
C ARG A 47 -9.74 10.60 -1.82
N GLN A 48 -10.25 10.42 -0.60
CA GLN A 48 -11.18 11.40 -0.03
C GLN A 48 -10.53 12.78 -0.14
N LEU A 49 -11.26 13.71 -0.76
CA LEU A 49 -10.81 15.09 -0.85
C LEU A 49 -10.65 15.59 0.58
N ALA A 50 -9.41 15.94 0.93
CA ALA A 50 -9.14 16.48 2.23
C ALA A 50 -9.90 17.82 2.37
N PRO A 51 -10.66 18.03 3.47
CA PRO A 51 -11.54 19.18 3.63
C PRO A 51 -10.80 20.49 3.97
N PHE A 52 -9.49 20.57 3.68
CA PHE A 52 -8.64 21.69 4.07
C PHE A 52 -8.48 22.67 2.92
N ALA A 53 -8.43 23.95 3.26
CA ALA A 53 -8.16 25.05 2.35
C ALA A 53 -6.85 25.77 2.70
N ARG A 54 -6.35 26.56 1.75
CA ARG A 54 -5.21 27.44 2.00
C ARG A 54 -5.56 28.42 3.13
N GLY A 55 -4.69 28.52 4.13
CA GLY A 55 -4.86 29.39 5.27
C GLY A 55 -5.37 28.71 6.53
N ASP A 56 -5.89 27.48 6.42
CA ASP A 56 -6.32 26.70 7.58
C ASP A 56 -5.14 26.35 8.49
N MET A 57 -5.45 26.24 9.78
CA MET A 57 -4.53 25.77 10.80
C MET A 57 -4.75 24.29 11.05
N VAL A 58 -3.73 23.47 10.76
CA VAL A 58 -3.82 22.02 10.86
C VAL A 58 -2.73 21.48 11.77
N TYR A 59 -3.05 20.40 12.49
CA TYR A 59 -2.07 19.63 13.26
C TYR A 59 -1.34 18.64 12.35
N VAL A 60 -0.01 18.64 12.38
CA VAL A 60 0.81 17.76 11.54
C VAL A 60 1.38 16.62 12.37
N SER A 61 1.21 15.38 11.91
CA SER A 61 1.75 14.23 12.64
C SER A 61 3.28 14.20 12.61
N THR A 62 3.88 13.98 13.77
CA THR A 62 5.34 14.03 13.97
C THR A 62 6.08 12.74 13.61
N LYS A 63 5.35 11.73 13.12
CA LYS A 63 5.87 10.38 12.88
C LYS A 63 7.11 10.36 11.96
N ASN A 64 7.16 11.25 10.99
CA ASN A 64 8.23 11.32 9.97
C ASN A 64 9.11 12.57 10.13
N PHE A 65 9.16 13.17 11.33
CA PHE A 65 9.98 14.36 11.59
C PHE A 65 11.20 14.00 12.42
N ASN A 66 12.33 14.61 12.07
CA ASN A 66 13.54 14.53 12.86
C ASN A 66 13.55 15.69 13.86
N TYR A 67 13.40 15.35 15.14
CA TYR A 67 13.60 16.31 16.22
C TYR A 67 15.08 16.46 16.53
N PRO A 68 15.50 17.66 16.98
CA PRO A 68 16.85 17.82 17.49
C PRO A 68 17.09 16.84 18.65
N LYS A 69 18.27 16.22 18.66
CA LYS A 69 18.66 15.10 19.53
C LYS A 69 18.53 15.39 21.03
N VAL A 70 18.37 16.67 21.39
CA VAL A 70 18.20 17.16 22.77
C VAL A 70 16.88 16.68 23.39
N PHE A 71 15.84 16.42 22.58
CA PHE A 71 14.56 15.97 23.11
C PHE A 71 14.49 14.44 23.26
N PRO A 72 14.17 13.92 24.45
CA PRO A 72 13.90 12.49 24.60
C PRO A 72 12.60 12.14 23.86
N LYS A 73 12.60 11.00 23.16
CA LYS A 73 11.46 10.52 22.35
C LYS A 73 10.12 10.43 23.11
N LYS A 74 10.18 10.27 24.44
CA LYS A 74 9.00 10.22 25.32
C LYS A 74 8.30 11.58 25.47
N LEU A 75 9.03 12.68 25.32
CA LEU A 75 8.51 14.04 25.45
C LEU A 75 8.23 14.70 24.09
N THR A 76 8.43 13.96 23.00
CA THR A 76 8.09 14.43 21.66
C THR A 76 6.57 14.37 21.46
N PRO A 77 5.90 15.48 21.14
CA PRO A 77 4.47 15.45 20.90
C PRO A 77 4.16 14.60 19.66
N LYS A 78 2.98 13.95 19.64
CA LYS A 78 2.52 13.14 18.51
C LYS A 78 2.07 13.99 17.30
N TYR A 79 1.70 15.24 17.57
CA TYR A 79 1.29 16.22 16.58
C TYR A 79 1.98 17.55 16.90
N GLU A 80 2.53 18.17 15.88
CA GLU A 80 2.93 19.57 15.96
C GLU A 80 1.71 20.47 15.85
N GLY A 81 1.82 21.63 16.52
CA GLY A 81 0.75 22.59 16.76
C GLY A 81 0.04 23.11 15.50
N PRO A 82 -0.81 24.14 15.63
CA PRO A 82 -1.54 24.68 14.49
C PRO A 82 -0.56 25.26 13.46
N CYS A 83 -0.25 24.49 12.43
CA CYS A 83 0.58 24.91 11.33
C CYS A 83 -0.31 25.41 10.20
N LYS A 84 0.06 26.55 9.61
CA LYS A 84 -0.72 27.17 8.54
C LYS A 84 -0.43 26.50 7.20
N ILE A 85 -1.49 26.21 6.43
CA ILE A 85 -1.36 25.78 5.04
C ILE A 85 -0.99 26.99 4.17
N THR A 86 0.19 26.95 3.57
CA THR A 86 0.73 28.00 2.69
C THR A 86 0.29 27.83 1.25
N LYS A 87 0.27 26.59 0.75
CA LYS A 87 -0.02 26.28 -0.65
C LYS A 87 -0.80 24.98 -0.76
N ASP A 88 -1.76 24.96 -1.69
CA ASP A 88 -2.49 23.75 -2.10
C ASP A 88 -2.00 23.33 -3.49
N TYR A 89 -1.80 22.02 -3.67
CA TYR A 89 -1.36 21.39 -4.92
C TYR A 89 -2.50 20.70 -5.69
N GLY A 90 -3.73 20.68 -5.16
CA GLY A 90 -4.91 20.15 -5.85
C GLY A 90 -5.02 18.62 -5.89
N ASN A 91 -4.07 17.90 -5.31
CA ASN A 91 -4.05 16.43 -5.20
C ASN A 91 -4.19 15.96 -3.72
N SER A 92 -4.87 16.76 -2.90
CA SER A 92 -4.95 16.62 -1.43
C SER A 92 -3.58 16.66 -0.73
N SER A 93 -2.56 17.20 -1.39
CA SER A 93 -1.28 17.53 -0.77
C SER A 93 -1.20 19.02 -0.52
N PHE A 94 -0.72 19.38 0.67
CA PHE A 94 -0.63 20.77 1.12
C PHE A 94 0.80 21.08 1.54
N GLN A 95 1.26 22.29 1.22
CA GLN A 95 2.47 22.84 1.81
C GLN A 95 2.09 23.52 3.12
N VAL A 96 2.77 23.11 4.19
CA VAL A 96 2.51 23.61 5.54
C VAL A 96 3.75 24.33 6.04
N ALA A 97 3.55 25.48 6.70
CA ALA A 97 4.61 26.20 7.38
C ALA A 97 4.93 25.51 8.72
N ILE A 98 6.07 24.81 8.76
CA ILE A 98 6.56 24.09 9.94
C ILE A 98 7.79 24.82 10.49
N SER A 99 8.02 24.73 11.79
CA SER A 99 9.18 25.33 12.45
C SER A 99 10.50 24.82 11.87
N GLN A 100 11.44 25.73 11.60
CA GLN A 100 12.74 25.44 10.97
C GLN A 100 13.61 24.44 11.76
N ASN A 101 13.35 24.33 13.07
CA ASN A 101 14.08 23.42 13.96
C ASN A 101 13.71 21.95 13.75
N MET A 102 12.66 21.67 12.98
CA MET A 102 12.17 20.32 12.68
C MET A 102 12.37 20.02 11.20
N LYS A 103 13.44 19.28 10.90
CA LYS A 103 13.72 18.85 9.54
C LYS A 103 12.94 17.57 9.24
N ARG A 104 12.41 17.47 8.03
CA ARG A 104 11.85 16.23 7.49
C ARG A 104 12.97 15.26 7.14
#